data_AF-A0AA95MCP2-F1
#
_entry.id   AF-A0AA95MCP2-F1
#
_cell.length_a   1.000
_cell.length_b   1.000
_cell.length_c   1.000
_cell.angle_alpha   90.00
_cell.angle_beta   90.00
_cell.angle_gamma   90.00
#
_symmetry.space_group_name_H-M   'P 1'
#
loop_
_entity.id
_entity.type
_entity.pdbx_description
1 polymer ?
#
loop_
_entity_poly.entity_id
_entity_poly.type
_entity_poly.pdbx_seq_one_letter_code
_entity_poly.pdbx_strand_id
1 'polypeptide(L)'
;MTKVESADYLKKELKKIEKWEKNQKGLWFWEKIGRLPFVFLDKLTPKFIQEKIGLMIDELGSFIQTGGKYLISEKSILKKFTSKDSSMERNIISLNQLELLPITTMDEVANEIRNSRTKMATIQGATTGIGGLFTLAIDIPLLLGLSLKVLQEISLCYGYDPKEKSERIFIVKCLQFTSSDIVGKKAILEDLSTFNQDKQNEQMISQLQGWREVVTTFRDNLGWKKLFQIIPITGIIFGAFINRSSIGDVAETGMMLYRKRRIIERINQLEKLQA
;
A
#
# COMPACT_ATOMS: atom_id res chain seq x y z
N MET A 1 -31.84 6.28 -6.20
CA MET A 1 -31.62 4.83 -6.02
C MET A 1 -30.13 4.55 -6.24
N THR A 2 -29.34 4.45 -5.18
CA THR A 2 -27.96 3.95 -5.26
C THR A 2 -28.03 2.49 -5.74
N LYS A 3 -27.51 2.19 -6.94
CA LYS A 3 -27.43 0.83 -7.46
C LYS A 3 -26.48 0.04 -6.55
N VAL A 4 -27.03 -0.69 -5.58
CA VAL A 4 -26.29 -1.70 -4.84
C VAL A 4 -25.86 -2.78 -5.84
N GLU A 5 -24.57 -3.03 -5.93
CA GLU A 5 -24.01 -4.06 -6.80
C GLU A 5 -24.49 -5.45 -6.36
N SER A 6 -24.79 -6.34 -7.31
CA SER A 6 -25.24 -7.68 -6.97
C SER A 6 -24.11 -8.53 -6.38
N ALA A 7 -24.45 -9.50 -5.53
CA ALA A 7 -23.49 -10.45 -4.96
C ALA A 7 -22.72 -11.21 -6.05
N ASP A 8 -23.39 -11.60 -7.14
CA ASP A 8 -22.76 -12.28 -8.29
C ASP A 8 -21.74 -11.41 -9.00
N TYR A 9 -22.04 -10.11 -9.17
CA TYR A 9 -21.10 -9.15 -9.72
C TYR A 9 -19.86 -9.04 -8.82
N LEU A 10 -20.05 -8.85 -7.51
CA LEU A 10 -18.97 -8.73 -6.54
C LEU A 10 -18.09 -9.98 -6.49
N LYS A 11 -18.68 -11.18 -6.50
CA LYS A 11 -17.96 -12.47 -6.56
C LYS A 11 -17.14 -12.61 -7.85
N LYS A 12 -17.67 -12.15 -9.00
CA LYS A 12 -16.93 -12.13 -10.26
C LYS A 12 -15.74 -11.17 -10.22
N GLU A 13 -15.92 -9.99 -9.64
CA GLU A 13 -14.83 -9.03 -9.48
C GLU A 13 -13.76 -9.51 -8.49
N LEU A 14 -14.13 -10.22 -7.43
CA LEU A 14 -13.20 -10.84 -6.49
C LEU A 14 -12.29 -11.88 -7.19
N LYS A 15 -12.86 -12.73 -8.05
CA LYS A 15 -12.07 -13.71 -8.83
C LYS A 15 -11.01 -13.05 -9.72
N LYS A 16 -11.26 -11.84 -10.23
CA LYS A 16 -10.25 -11.10 -10.99
C LYS A 16 -9.07 -10.70 -10.10
N ILE A 17 -9.34 -10.31 -8.85
CA ILE A 17 -8.30 -9.98 -7.88
C ILE A 17 -7.51 -11.22 -7.49
N GLU A 18 -8.16 -12.35 -7.20
CA GLU A 18 -7.48 -13.61 -6.91
C GLU A 18 -6.57 -14.06 -8.06
N LYS A 19 -7.00 -13.83 -9.32
CA LYS A 19 -6.15 -14.07 -10.49
C LYS A 19 -4.94 -13.14 -10.51
N TRP A 20 -5.13 -11.86 -10.21
CA TRP A 20 -4.03 -10.90 -10.09
C TRP A 20 -3.05 -11.30 -8.98
N GLU A 21 -3.52 -11.71 -7.81
CA GLU A 21 -2.71 -12.19 -6.68
C GLU A 21 -1.85 -13.39 -7.10
N LYS A 22 -2.44 -14.38 -7.79
CA LYS A 22 -1.72 -15.55 -8.32
C LYS A 22 -0.69 -15.18 -9.40
N ASN A 23 -0.92 -14.11 -10.14
CA ASN A 23 -0.04 -13.63 -11.21
C ASN A 23 1.12 -12.78 -10.70
N GLN A 24 1.19 -12.46 -9.41
CA GLN A 24 2.32 -11.78 -8.78
C GLN A 24 3.54 -12.71 -8.66
N LYS A 25 4.01 -13.29 -9.78
CA LYS A 25 5.21 -14.14 -9.83
C LYS A 25 6.41 -13.33 -9.33
N GLY A 26 7.25 -13.95 -8.50
CA GLY A 26 8.40 -13.32 -7.86
C GLY A 26 9.42 -12.78 -8.87
N LEU A 27 10.23 -11.82 -8.43
CA LEU A 27 11.28 -11.23 -9.26
C LEU A 27 12.25 -12.34 -9.71
N TRP A 28 12.44 -12.50 -11.03
CA TRP A 28 13.24 -13.57 -11.66
C TRP A 28 14.66 -13.72 -11.09
N PHE A 29 15.24 -12.69 -10.47
CA PHE A 29 16.57 -12.75 -9.87
C PHE A 29 16.66 -13.63 -8.62
N TRP A 30 15.56 -13.88 -7.90
CA TRP A 30 15.57 -14.67 -6.66
C TRP A 30 15.78 -16.18 -6.90
N GLU A 31 15.38 -16.71 -8.06
CA GLU A 31 15.66 -18.10 -8.43
C GLU A 31 17.18 -18.39 -8.50
N LYS A 32 18.00 -17.36 -8.73
CA LYS A 32 19.47 -17.47 -8.76
C LYS A 32 20.14 -17.15 -7.42
N ILE A 33 19.50 -16.39 -6.52
CA ILE A 33 20.10 -15.91 -5.26
C ILE A 33 19.79 -16.83 -4.06
N GLY A 34 18.74 -17.66 -4.12
CA GLY A 34 18.29 -18.53 -3.02
C GLY A 34 19.26 -19.63 -2.54
N ARG A 35 20.52 -19.65 -3.00
CA ARG A 35 21.57 -20.61 -2.59
C ARG A 35 22.63 -20.02 -1.65
N LEU A 36 22.56 -18.73 -1.33
CA LEU A 36 23.54 -18.07 -0.45
C LEU A 36 23.11 -18.14 1.03
N PRO A 37 23.95 -18.64 1.94
CA PRO A 37 23.61 -18.70 3.37
C PRO A 37 23.51 -17.27 3.94
N PHE A 38 22.31 -16.93 4.41
CA PHE A 38 21.92 -15.58 4.85
C PHE A 38 22.79 -14.96 5.97
N VAL A 39 23.57 -15.78 6.67
CA VAL A 39 24.43 -15.37 7.80
C VAL A 39 25.61 -14.48 7.35
N PHE A 40 26.02 -14.51 6.07
CA PHE A 40 27.17 -13.73 5.60
C PHE A 40 26.86 -12.27 5.25
N LEU A 41 25.58 -11.92 5.21
CA LEU A 41 25.11 -10.71 4.56
C LEU A 41 25.02 -9.50 5.51
N ASP A 42 24.69 -9.73 6.78
CA ASP A 42 24.69 -8.68 7.81
C ASP A 42 26.07 -8.05 8.00
N LYS A 43 27.12 -8.81 7.68
CA LYS A 43 28.53 -8.37 7.74
C LYS A 43 28.99 -7.61 6.48
N LEU A 44 28.22 -7.68 5.39
CA LEU A 44 28.57 -7.14 4.06
C LEU A 44 27.78 -5.88 3.69
N THR A 45 26.82 -5.44 4.51
CA THR A 45 26.01 -4.24 4.21
C THR A 45 26.79 -2.97 4.59
N PRO A 46 27.13 -2.07 3.63
CA PRO A 46 27.83 -0.81 3.90
C PRO A 46 27.05 0.11 4.87
N LYS A 47 27.78 0.89 5.69
CA LYS A 47 27.18 1.81 6.70
C LYS A 47 26.14 2.77 6.11
N PHE A 48 26.38 3.31 4.93
CA PHE A 48 25.45 4.21 4.23
C PHE A 48 24.09 3.53 3.92
N ILE A 49 24.09 2.22 3.66
CA ILE A 49 22.84 1.47 3.42
C ILE A 49 22.11 1.25 4.75
N GLN A 50 22.84 0.91 5.82
CA GLN A 50 22.26 0.75 7.15
C GLN A 50 21.61 2.05 7.66
N GLU A 51 22.24 3.19 7.41
CA GLU A 51 21.71 4.51 7.75
C GLU A 51 20.40 4.80 7.02
N LYS A 52 20.34 4.54 5.70
CA LYS A 52 19.11 4.70 4.92
C LYS A 52 17.99 3.76 5.35
N ILE A 53 18.33 2.53 5.75
CA ILE A 53 17.36 1.58 6.32
C ILE A 53 16.81 2.13 7.64
N GLY A 54 17.67 2.67 8.51
CA GLY A 54 17.26 3.32 9.77
C GLY A 54 16.27 4.45 9.53
N LEU A 55 16.58 5.37 8.62
CA LEU A 55 15.71 6.50 8.26
C LEU A 55 14.34 6.04 7.72
N MET A 56 14.31 4.98 6.90
CA MET A 56 13.05 4.41 6.44
C MET A 56 12.21 3.84 7.59
N ILE A 57 12.83 3.12 8.52
CA ILE A 57 12.14 2.52 9.66
C ILE A 57 11.56 3.62 10.56
N ASP A 58 12.33 4.67 10.81
CA ASP A 58 11.89 5.82 11.61
C ASP A 58 10.73 6.55 10.92
N GLU A 59 10.79 6.75 9.60
CA GLU A 59 9.73 7.41 8.83
C GLU A 59 8.44 6.56 8.78
N LEU A 60 8.56 5.25 8.54
CA LEU A 60 7.42 4.31 8.62
C LEU A 60 6.77 4.33 10.00
N GLY A 61 7.58 4.51 11.03
CA GLY A 61 7.08 4.60 12.39
C GLY A 61 6.39 5.88 12.73
N SER A 62 6.99 7.00 12.35
CA SER A 62 6.36 8.30 12.43
C SER A 62 5.04 8.31 11.66
N PHE A 63 5.00 7.68 10.48
CA PHE A 63 3.81 7.49 9.69
C PHE A 63 2.73 6.71 10.46
N ILE A 64 3.02 5.50 10.97
CA ILE A 64 2.01 4.71 11.71
C ILE A 64 1.52 5.47 12.96
N GLN A 65 2.39 6.20 13.66
CA GLN A 65 2.00 6.90 14.87
C GLN A 65 1.17 8.17 14.59
N THR A 66 1.60 8.99 13.63
CA THR A 66 1.09 10.37 13.45
C THR A 66 0.44 10.63 12.09
N GLY A 67 0.52 9.69 11.14
CA GLY A 67 0.19 9.91 9.72
C GLY A 67 1.31 10.57 8.90
N GLY A 68 2.41 10.97 9.56
CA GLY A 68 3.54 11.64 8.93
C GLY A 68 3.23 13.07 8.48
N LYS A 69 4.18 13.72 7.80
CA LYS A 69 4.02 15.10 7.25
C LYS A 69 3.20 15.14 5.95
N TYR A 70 2.55 14.04 5.58
CA TYR A 70 1.94 13.86 4.26
C TYR A 70 0.55 14.48 4.23
N LEU A 71 0.51 15.77 3.85
CA LEU A 71 -0.72 16.50 3.62
C LEU A 71 -1.47 15.91 2.42
N ILE A 72 -2.44 15.06 2.69
CA ILE A 72 -3.43 14.64 1.70
C ILE A 72 -4.57 15.63 1.75
N SER A 73 -4.94 16.13 0.59
CA SER A 73 -6.18 16.88 0.49
C SER A 73 -7.32 15.88 0.29
N GLU A 74 -7.87 15.37 1.39
CA GLU A 74 -9.10 14.56 1.38
C GLU A 74 -10.17 15.23 0.51
N LYS A 75 -10.32 16.55 0.67
CA LYS A 75 -11.18 17.42 -0.15
C LYS A 75 -10.90 17.30 -1.65
N SER A 76 -9.63 17.19 -2.06
CA SER A 76 -9.26 17.03 -3.47
C SER A 76 -9.71 15.68 -4.03
N ILE A 77 -9.60 14.61 -3.24
CA ILE A 77 -10.09 13.27 -3.63
C ILE A 77 -11.62 13.28 -3.71
N LEU A 78 -12.31 13.79 -2.69
CA LEU A 78 -13.77 13.90 -2.66
C LEU A 78 -14.31 14.72 -3.83
N LYS A 79 -13.63 15.79 -4.22
CA LYS A 79 -13.99 16.60 -5.39
C LYS A 79 -13.97 15.80 -6.70
N LYS A 80 -13.06 14.83 -6.86
CA LYS A 80 -13.00 13.97 -8.06
C LYS A 80 -14.24 13.08 -8.21
N PHE A 81 -14.86 12.69 -7.10
CA PHE A 81 -16.15 11.98 -7.11
C PHE A 81 -17.30 12.91 -7.49
N THR A 82 -17.34 14.15 -6.97
CA THR A 82 -18.41 15.12 -7.31
C THR A 82 -18.45 15.47 -8.80
N SER A 83 -17.31 15.46 -9.50
CA SER A 83 -17.26 15.71 -10.94
C SER A 83 -17.77 14.56 -11.82
N LYS A 84 -17.95 13.37 -11.24
CA LYS A 84 -18.31 12.14 -11.98
C LYS A 84 -19.77 11.73 -11.80
N ASP A 85 -20.43 12.21 -10.76
CA ASP A 85 -21.85 11.94 -10.53
C ASP A 85 -22.67 13.22 -10.76
N SER A 86 -23.26 13.34 -11.94
CA SER A 86 -24.11 14.47 -12.34
C SER A 86 -25.44 14.53 -11.57
N SER A 87 -25.81 13.45 -10.87
CA SER A 87 -27.04 13.35 -10.08
C SER A 87 -26.85 13.76 -8.61
N MET A 88 -25.60 13.90 -8.17
CA MET A 88 -25.26 14.43 -6.86
C MET A 88 -25.18 15.96 -6.96
N GLU A 89 -26.19 16.66 -6.42
CA GLU A 89 -26.09 18.11 -6.18
C GLU A 89 -24.79 18.44 -5.44
N ARG A 90 -24.31 19.68 -5.58
CA ARG A 90 -23.04 20.26 -5.10
C ARG A 90 -22.75 20.17 -3.58
N ASN A 91 -23.31 19.20 -2.88
CA ASN A 91 -22.99 18.88 -1.50
C ASN A 91 -21.68 18.10 -1.43
N ILE A 92 -20.80 18.56 -0.55
CA ILE A 92 -19.50 17.95 -0.28
C ILE A 92 -19.75 16.48 0.13
N ILE A 93 -19.28 15.55 -0.71
CA ILE A 93 -19.32 14.12 -0.39
C ILE A 93 -18.50 13.92 0.90
N SER A 94 -19.07 13.30 1.92
CA SER A 94 -18.31 12.85 3.09
C SER A 94 -17.67 11.50 2.81
N LEU A 95 -16.60 11.15 3.51
CA LEU A 95 -15.91 9.88 3.31
C LEU A 95 -16.85 8.67 3.43
N ASN A 96 -17.79 8.72 4.39
CA ASN A 96 -18.80 7.68 4.62
C ASN A 96 -19.73 7.48 3.42
N GLN A 97 -19.96 8.52 2.60
CA GLN A 97 -20.78 8.41 1.40
C GLN A 97 -20.04 7.73 0.25
N LEU A 98 -18.70 7.75 0.24
CA LEU A 98 -17.92 7.01 -0.76
C LEU A 98 -18.17 5.52 -0.66
N GLU A 99 -18.37 5.00 0.56
CA GLU A 99 -18.64 3.58 0.80
C GLU A 99 -19.91 3.07 0.09
N LEU A 100 -20.81 3.97 -0.32
CA LEU A 100 -22.06 3.66 -1.00
C LEU A 100 -21.96 3.72 -2.53
N LEU A 101 -20.85 4.25 -3.07
CA LEU A 101 -20.66 4.38 -4.51
C LEU A 101 -20.27 3.05 -5.15
N PRO A 102 -20.64 2.76 -6.42
CA PRO A 102 -20.20 1.55 -7.11
C PRO A 102 -18.67 1.36 -7.06
N ILE A 103 -18.19 0.12 -6.95
CA ILE A 103 -16.75 -0.19 -6.99
C ILE A 103 -16.12 0.37 -8.26
N THR A 104 -16.85 0.35 -9.38
CA THR A 104 -16.40 0.92 -10.66
C THR A 104 -16.07 2.42 -10.54
N THR A 105 -16.88 3.19 -9.80
CA THR A 105 -16.63 4.62 -9.58
C THR A 105 -15.40 4.84 -8.71
N MET A 106 -15.21 4.00 -7.68
CA MET A 106 -13.98 4.01 -6.87
C MET A 106 -12.75 3.70 -7.73
N ASP A 107 -12.83 2.65 -8.56
CA ASP A 107 -11.77 2.21 -9.46
C ASP A 107 -11.40 3.32 -10.47
N GLU A 108 -12.36 4.08 -10.99
CA GLU A 108 -12.09 5.20 -11.89
C GLU A 108 -11.28 6.31 -11.24
N VAL A 109 -11.69 6.75 -10.04
CA VAL A 109 -10.97 7.82 -9.32
C VAL A 109 -9.58 7.32 -8.91
N ALA A 110 -9.48 6.08 -8.43
CA ALA A 110 -8.20 5.46 -8.09
C ALA A 110 -7.25 5.36 -9.29
N ASN A 111 -7.76 5.02 -10.48
CA ASN A 111 -6.99 5.03 -11.72
C ASN A 111 -6.54 6.45 -12.11
N GLU A 112 -7.37 7.47 -11.90
CA GLU A 112 -6.98 8.86 -12.14
C GLU A 112 -5.81 9.28 -11.24
N ILE A 113 -5.86 8.90 -9.95
CA ILE A 113 -4.76 9.11 -9.01
C ILE A 113 -3.51 8.38 -9.47
N ARG A 114 -3.60 7.08 -9.75
CA ARG A 114 -2.48 6.28 -10.29
C ARG A 114 -1.85 6.95 -11.48
N ASN A 115 -2.64 7.34 -12.48
CA ASN A 115 -2.16 7.96 -13.71
C ASN A 115 -1.50 9.33 -13.45
N SER A 116 -2.12 10.17 -12.61
CA SER A 116 -1.59 11.48 -12.26
C SER A 116 -0.25 11.38 -11.53
N ARG A 117 -0.15 10.52 -10.52
CA ARG A 117 1.06 10.33 -9.70
C ARG A 117 2.19 9.67 -10.48
N THR A 118 1.85 8.71 -11.32
CA THR A 118 2.77 8.07 -12.27
C THR A 118 3.33 9.10 -13.27
N LYS A 119 2.48 9.98 -13.84
CA LYS A 119 2.93 11.07 -14.73
C LYS A 119 3.81 12.08 -14.00
N MET A 120 3.43 12.49 -12.80
CA MET A 120 4.25 13.40 -11.98
C MET A 120 5.64 12.81 -11.69
N ALA A 121 5.71 11.54 -11.30
CA ALA A 121 6.99 10.85 -11.09
C ALA A 121 7.83 10.78 -12.38
N THR A 122 7.18 10.67 -13.55
CA THR A 122 7.86 10.72 -14.86
C THR A 122 8.46 12.11 -15.13
N ILE A 123 7.68 13.17 -14.90
CA ILE A 123 8.14 14.55 -15.10
C ILE A 123 9.25 14.89 -14.12
N GLN A 124 9.08 14.58 -12.83
CA GLN A 124 10.11 14.79 -11.81
C GLN A 124 11.39 14.00 -12.12
N GLY A 125 11.27 12.77 -12.63
CA GLY A 125 12.40 11.98 -13.11
C GLY A 125 13.09 12.57 -14.34
N ALA A 126 12.35 13.26 -15.22
CA ALA A 126 12.92 13.95 -16.39
C ALA A 126 13.56 15.31 -16.05
N THR A 127 12.98 16.07 -15.11
CA THR A 127 13.50 17.38 -14.67
C THR A 127 14.75 17.26 -13.80
N THR A 128 14.97 16.10 -13.16
CA THR A 128 16.17 15.81 -12.36
C THR A 128 17.38 15.35 -13.18
N GLY A 129 17.31 15.39 -14.53
CA GLY A 129 18.51 15.27 -15.36
C GLY A 129 18.26 15.15 -16.85
N ILE A 130 18.84 16.07 -17.61
CA ILE A 130 19.19 15.86 -19.02
C ILE A 130 20.24 14.72 -19.04
N GLY A 131 19.80 13.49 -19.28
CA GLY A 131 20.67 12.30 -19.32
C GLY A 131 19.93 11.04 -18.88
N GLY A 132 19.51 10.22 -19.85
CA GLY A 132 18.66 9.05 -19.63
C GLY A 132 19.19 8.02 -18.62
N LEU A 133 18.24 7.26 -18.05
CA LEU A 133 18.40 6.01 -17.29
C LEU A 133 19.30 6.01 -16.03
N PHE A 134 20.08 7.06 -15.71
CA PHE A 134 21.14 6.95 -14.68
C PHE A 134 21.26 8.08 -13.62
N THR A 135 20.33 9.02 -13.47
CA THR A 135 20.38 10.03 -12.37
C THR A 135 19.85 9.51 -11.02
N LEU A 136 20.37 8.35 -10.61
CA LEU A 136 19.95 7.59 -9.44
C LEU A 136 20.45 8.19 -8.13
N ALA A 137 19.69 9.16 -7.64
CA ALA A 137 19.53 9.38 -6.20
C ALA A 137 18.21 10.12 -5.94
N ILE A 138 17.07 9.51 -6.26
CA ILE A 138 15.85 9.89 -5.51
C ILE A 138 16.13 9.50 -4.07
N ASP A 139 16.04 10.47 -3.16
CA ASP A 139 16.24 10.23 -1.74
C ASP A 139 15.25 9.15 -1.28
N ILE A 140 15.75 8.12 -0.59
CA ILE A 140 14.94 6.95 -0.19
C ILE A 140 13.73 7.40 0.66
N PRO A 141 13.90 8.29 1.67
CA PRO A 141 12.81 8.97 2.35
C PRO A 141 11.78 9.64 1.43
N LEU A 142 12.21 10.31 0.35
CA LEU A 142 11.29 10.97 -0.59
C LEU A 142 10.44 9.96 -1.36
N LEU A 143 11.04 8.89 -1.87
CA LEU A 143 10.31 7.82 -2.56
C LEU A 143 9.33 7.13 -1.62
N LEU A 144 9.78 6.81 -0.40
CA LEU A 144 8.95 6.23 0.64
C LEU A 144 7.75 7.14 0.93
N GLY A 145 8.00 8.42 1.15
CA GLY A 145 6.95 9.41 1.40
C GLY A 145 5.95 9.55 0.26
N LEU A 146 6.42 9.56 -0.99
CA LEU A 146 5.53 9.57 -2.16
C LEU A 146 4.69 8.29 -2.25
N SER A 147 5.29 7.12 -1.96
CA SER A 147 4.60 5.82 -1.97
C SER A 147 3.52 5.77 -0.90
N LEU A 148 3.83 6.20 0.33
CA LEU A 148 2.86 6.33 1.43
C LEU A 148 1.75 7.30 1.07
N LYS A 149 2.08 8.45 0.46
CA LYS A 149 1.06 9.43 0.02
C LYS A 149 0.12 8.84 -1.03
N VAL A 150 0.65 8.14 -2.03
CA VAL A 150 -0.16 7.48 -3.06
C VAL A 150 -1.10 6.46 -2.43
N LEU A 151 -0.61 5.61 -1.53
CA LEU A 151 -1.44 4.60 -0.86
C LEU A 151 -2.55 5.23 0.00
N GLN A 152 -2.27 6.33 0.69
CA GLN A 152 -3.30 7.06 1.42
C GLN A 152 -4.35 7.71 0.51
N GLU A 153 -3.97 8.22 -0.67
CA GLU A 153 -4.94 8.73 -1.65
C GLU A 153 -5.81 7.60 -2.21
N ILE A 154 -5.22 6.41 -2.43
CA ILE A 154 -5.97 5.23 -2.86
C ILE A 154 -6.90 4.72 -1.74
N SER A 155 -6.48 4.73 -0.47
CA SER A 155 -7.35 4.34 0.66
C SER A 155 -8.62 5.18 0.67
N LEU A 156 -8.48 6.49 0.49
CA LEU A 156 -9.60 7.42 0.38
C LEU A 156 -10.51 7.11 -0.82
N CYS A 157 -9.95 6.71 -1.96
CA CYS A 157 -10.77 6.34 -3.13
C CYS A 157 -11.72 5.17 -2.85
N TYR A 158 -11.34 4.26 -1.95
CA TYR A 158 -12.18 3.14 -1.52
C TYR A 158 -12.93 3.40 -0.21
N GLY A 159 -12.91 4.64 0.29
CA GLY A 159 -13.67 5.08 1.48
C GLY A 159 -13.01 4.77 2.83
N TYR A 160 -11.69 4.55 2.87
CA TYR A 160 -10.95 4.28 4.10
C TYR A 160 -10.15 5.51 4.55
N ASP A 161 -10.31 5.92 5.83
CA ASP A 161 -9.66 7.12 6.37
C ASP A 161 -8.19 6.83 6.79
N PRO A 162 -7.18 7.38 6.10
CA PRO A 162 -5.77 7.19 6.47
C PRO A 162 -5.40 7.83 7.83
N LYS A 163 -6.29 8.62 8.44
CA LYS A 163 -6.11 9.14 9.81
C LYS A 163 -6.34 8.07 10.87
N GLU A 164 -6.98 6.95 10.53
CA GLU A 164 -7.13 5.82 11.45
C GLU A 164 -5.82 5.03 11.57
N LYS A 165 -5.45 4.64 12.79
CA LYS A 165 -4.17 3.93 13.02
C LYS A 165 -4.16 2.56 12.35
N SER A 166 -5.27 1.84 12.41
CA SER A 166 -5.46 0.57 11.70
C SER A 166 -5.29 0.77 10.19
N GLU A 167 -5.79 1.86 9.64
CA GLU A 167 -5.64 2.15 8.21
C GLU A 167 -4.18 2.40 7.81
N ARG A 168 -3.41 3.11 8.63
CA ARG A 168 -1.97 3.29 8.38
C ARG A 168 -1.18 1.99 8.40
N ILE A 169 -1.59 1.03 9.23
CA ILE A 169 -0.99 -0.31 9.23
C ILE A 169 -1.31 -1.04 7.92
N PHE A 170 -2.55 -0.95 7.42
CA PHE A 170 -2.93 -1.53 6.13
C PHE A 170 -2.11 -0.93 4.98
N ILE A 171 -1.89 0.39 4.99
CA ILE A 171 -1.03 1.09 4.03
C ILE A 171 0.39 0.54 4.06
N VAL A 172 0.97 0.32 5.23
CA VAL A 172 2.31 -0.27 5.35
C VAL A 172 2.32 -1.71 4.81
N LYS A 173 1.28 -2.50 5.02
CA LYS A 173 1.16 -3.85 4.43
C LYS A 173 1.09 -3.81 2.90
N CYS A 174 0.38 -2.85 2.30
CA CYS A 174 0.38 -2.62 0.85
C CYS A 174 1.78 -2.30 0.31
N LEU A 175 2.53 -1.44 1.03
CA LEU A 175 3.90 -1.09 0.66
C LEU A 175 4.85 -2.31 0.77
N GLN A 176 4.73 -3.09 1.85
CA GLN A 176 5.46 -4.33 2.05
C GLN A 176 5.15 -5.32 0.92
N PHE A 177 3.88 -5.47 0.53
CA PHE A 177 3.48 -6.38 -0.55
C PHE A 177 4.16 -6.00 -1.87
N THR A 178 4.16 -4.71 -2.21
CA THR A 178 4.78 -4.20 -3.44
C THR A 178 6.28 -4.54 -3.50
N SER A 179 6.95 -4.50 -2.35
CA SER A 179 8.40 -4.67 -2.23
C SER A 179 8.85 -6.10 -1.91
N SER A 180 7.91 -7.04 -1.74
CA SER A 180 8.18 -8.41 -1.32
C SER A 180 8.35 -9.38 -2.50
N ASP A 181 9.08 -10.46 -2.24
CA ASP A 181 9.12 -11.63 -3.11
C ASP A 181 7.81 -12.44 -3.02
N ILE A 182 7.74 -13.56 -3.75
CA ILE A 182 6.52 -14.39 -3.78
C ILE A 182 6.13 -14.94 -2.39
N VAL A 183 7.12 -15.27 -1.56
CA VAL A 183 6.90 -15.82 -0.22
C VAL A 183 6.36 -14.73 0.71
N GLY A 184 7.00 -13.55 0.70
CA GLY A 184 6.54 -12.40 1.47
C GLY A 184 5.16 -11.93 1.04
N LYS A 185 4.88 -11.83 -0.26
CA LYS A 185 3.55 -11.50 -0.80
C LYS A 185 2.48 -12.46 -0.29
N LYS A 186 2.76 -13.78 -0.29
CA LYS A 186 1.81 -14.77 0.23
C LYS A 186 1.55 -14.60 1.72
N ALA A 187 2.59 -14.39 2.52
CA ALA A 187 2.45 -14.17 3.97
C ALA A 187 1.63 -12.91 4.28
N ILE A 188 1.85 -11.84 3.51
CA ILE A 188 1.09 -10.58 3.68
C ILE A 188 -0.37 -10.77 3.29
N LEU A 189 -0.69 -11.53 2.23
CA LEU A 189 -2.08 -11.81 1.86
C LEU A 189 -2.83 -12.64 2.90
N GLU A 190 -2.14 -13.60 3.53
CA GLU A 190 -2.71 -14.41 4.62
C GLU A 190 -3.04 -13.54 5.83
N ASP A 191 -2.09 -12.70 6.25
CA ASP A 191 -2.25 -11.72 7.32
C ASP A 191 -3.34 -10.67 7.02
N LEU A 192 -3.44 -10.21 5.76
CA LEU A 192 -4.52 -9.31 5.33
C LEU A 192 -5.90 -9.96 5.32
N SER A 193 -6.00 -11.30 5.20
CA SER A 193 -7.28 -11.99 5.16
C SER A 193 -8.03 -11.97 6.50
N THR A 194 -7.30 -11.88 7.61
CA THR A 194 -7.85 -11.78 8.97
C THR A 194 -7.89 -10.34 9.50
N PHE A 195 -7.32 -9.38 8.76
CA PHE A 195 -7.17 -7.98 9.18
C PHE A 195 -8.46 -7.32 9.67
N ASN A 196 -9.60 -7.58 9.01
CA ASN A 196 -10.90 -7.02 9.37
C ASN A 196 -11.61 -7.76 10.52
N GLN A 197 -11.17 -8.99 10.86
CA GLN A 197 -11.77 -9.80 11.94
C GLN A 197 -11.14 -9.46 13.30
N ASP A 198 -9.89 -9.02 13.31
CA ASP A 198 -9.14 -8.72 14.51
C ASP A 198 -9.36 -7.27 14.98
N LYS A 199 -10.54 -6.97 15.54
CA LYS A 199 -10.71 -5.78 16.42
C LYS A 199 -9.76 -5.81 17.63
N GLN A 200 -9.17 -6.97 17.95
CA GLN A 200 -8.15 -7.12 18.99
C GLN A 200 -6.81 -6.48 18.62
N ASN A 201 -6.47 -6.33 17.33
CA ASN A 201 -5.22 -5.69 16.92
C ASN A 201 -5.18 -4.20 17.32
N GLU A 202 -6.32 -3.50 17.32
CA GLU A 202 -6.39 -2.11 17.80
C GLU A 202 -6.11 -2.00 19.30
N GLN A 203 -6.54 -2.97 20.11
CA GLN A 203 -6.28 -3.01 21.55
C GLN A 203 -4.83 -3.39 21.86
N MET A 204 -4.24 -4.38 21.18
CA MET A 204 -2.82 -4.70 21.33
C MET A 204 -1.90 -3.54 20.90
N ILE A 205 -2.28 -2.80 19.86
CA ILE A 205 -1.47 -1.71 19.29
C ILE A 205 -1.66 -0.38 20.05
N SER A 206 -2.77 -0.21 20.77
CA SER A 206 -3.01 0.96 21.64
C SER A 206 -2.38 0.81 23.03
N GLN A 207 -2.16 -0.42 23.51
CA GLN A 207 -1.50 -0.69 24.79
C GLN A 207 0.03 -0.54 24.76
N LEU A 208 0.63 -0.49 23.58
CA LEU A 208 2.08 -0.30 23.41
C LEU A 208 2.40 1.20 23.52
N GLN A 209 2.83 1.62 24.71
CA GLN A 209 3.09 3.03 25.06
C GLN A 209 4.34 3.61 24.37
N GLY A 210 5.19 2.76 23.76
CA GLY A 210 6.34 3.18 22.97
C GLY A 210 6.32 2.61 21.56
N TRP A 211 6.50 3.46 20.55
CA TRP A 211 6.70 3.02 19.16
C TRP A 211 7.87 2.02 19.02
N ARG A 212 8.89 2.11 19.88
CA ARG A 212 9.94 1.07 19.96
C ARG A 212 9.39 -0.30 20.33
N GLU A 213 8.46 -0.40 21.26
CA GLU A 213 7.84 -1.65 21.69
C GLU A 213 6.85 -2.19 20.64
N VAL A 214 6.18 -1.28 19.90
CA VAL A 214 5.46 -1.61 18.66
C VAL A 214 6.40 -2.17 17.63
N VAL A 215 7.55 -1.54 17.37
CA VAL A 215 8.56 -2.05 16.44
C VAL A 215 9.15 -3.37 16.93
N THR A 216 9.43 -3.58 18.22
CA THR A 216 9.98 -4.85 18.71
C THR A 216 8.95 -5.97 18.63
N THR A 217 7.69 -5.69 18.99
CA THR A 217 6.59 -6.67 18.95
C THR A 217 6.15 -6.94 17.51
N PHE A 218 6.10 -5.94 16.63
CA PHE A 218 5.91 -6.11 15.18
C PHE A 218 7.13 -6.79 14.54
N ARG A 219 8.35 -6.47 15.00
CA ARG A 219 9.60 -7.09 14.53
C ARG A 219 9.56 -8.60 14.75
N ASP A 220 9.04 -8.98 15.91
CA ASP A 220 9.08 -10.35 16.40
C ASP A 220 7.82 -11.16 16.04
N ASN A 221 6.63 -10.53 15.90
CA ASN A 221 5.37 -11.22 15.59
C ASN A 221 4.92 -11.15 14.12
N LEU A 222 5.34 -10.13 13.33
CA LEU A 222 4.84 -9.90 11.96
C LEU A 222 5.87 -10.16 10.87
N GLY A 223 6.65 -11.23 11.00
CA GLY A 223 7.52 -11.64 9.89
C GLY A 223 8.60 -10.62 9.55
N TRP A 224 8.86 -9.62 10.39
CA TRP A 224 10.00 -8.71 10.24
C TRP A 224 11.32 -9.44 10.46
N LYS A 225 11.41 -10.42 11.37
CA LYS A 225 12.54 -11.37 11.36
C LYS A 225 12.68 -12.11 10.02
N LYS A 226 11.58 -12.42 9.31
CA LYS A 226 11.60 -13.06 7.97
C LYS A 226 11.91 -12.08 6.83
N LEU A 227 11.39 -10.85 6.88
CA LEU A 227 11.72 -9.75 5.98
C LEU A 227 13.20 -9.38 6.15
N PHE A 228 13.68 -9.23 7.40
CA PHE A 228 15.08 -8.94 7.70
C PHE A 228 16.04 -10.11 7.49
N GLN A 229 15.58 -11.36 7.58
CA GLN A 229 16.36 -12.53 7.13
C GLN A 229 16.56 -12.55 5.60
N ILE A 230 15.68 -11.90 4.83
CA ILE A 230 15.78 -11.74 3.37
C ILE A 230 16.54 -10.47 2.98
N ILE A 231 16.54 -9.45 3.84
CA ILE A 231 17.09 -8.10 3.59
C ILE A 231 18.59 -7.99 3.35
N PRO A 232 19.50 -8.93 3.67
CA PRO A 232 20.91 -8.58 3.53
C PRO A 232 21.50 -8.95 2.14
N ILE A 233 20.69 -9.40 1.15
CA ILE A 233 21.05 -9.44 -0.31
C ILE A 233 20.32 -8.37 -1.14
N THR A 234 19.66 -7.39 -0.52
CA THR A 234 18.94 -6.39 -1.33
C THR A 234 19.83 -5.20 -1.76
N GLY A 235 21.16 -5.38 -1.68
CA GLY A 235 22.17 -4.36 -1.97
C GLY A 235 22.43 -4.03 -3.45
N ILE A 236 21.77 -4.71 -4.41
CA ILE A 236 21.92 -4.41 -5.86
C ILE A 236 20.63 -3.84 -6.50
N ILE A 237 19.46 -3.89 -5.84
CA ILE A 237 18.17 -3.51 -6.48
C ILE A 237 17.36 -2.49 -5.65
N PHE A 238 17.89 -1.98 -4.53
CA PHE A 238 17.42 -0.71 -3.96
C PHE A 238 18.14 0.51 -4.56
N GLY A 239 19.12 0.30 -5.44
CA GLY A 239 19.73 1.30 -6.30
C GLY A 239 19.60 0.85 -7.75
N ALA A 240 19.30 1.78 -8.66
CA ALA A 240 19.21 1.55 -10.10
C ALA A 240 17.96 0.89 -10.68
N PHE A 241 16.77 1.48 -10.44
CA PHE A 241 15.76 1.84 -11.47
C PHE A 241 14.48 2.37 -10.78
N ILE A 242 14.60 3.42 -9.96
CA ILE A 242 13.44 4.12 -9.38
C ILE A 242 12.93 5.07 -10.46
N ASN A 243 11.90 4.63 -11.17
CA ASN A 243 11.20 5.39 -12.22
C ASN A 243 9.69 5.23 -12.01
N ARG A 244 8.89 5.99 -12.76
CA ARG A 244 7.44 5.86 -12.99
C ARG A 244 6.81 4.50 -12.65
N SER A 245 7.46 3.40 -13.02
CA SER A 245 7.03 2.02 -12.75
C SER A 245 6.78 1.77 -11.26
N SER A 246 7.71 2.13 -10.37
CA SER A 246 7.60 1.82 -8.93
C SER A 246 6.37 2.48 -8.28
N ILE A 247 6.11 3.75 -8.61
CA ILE A 247 4.89 4.44 -8.14
C ILE A 247 3.63 3.82 -8.77
N GLY A 248 3.73 3.40 -10.03
CA GLY A 248 2.66 2.68 -10.72
C GLY A 248 2.31 1.33 -10.05
N ASP A 249 3.32 0.60 -9.59
CA ASP A 249 3.20 -0.71 -8.92
C ASP A 249 2.64 -0.57 -7.50
N VAL A 250 3.09 0.45 -6.76
CA VAL A 250 2.54 0.81 -5.44
C VAL A 250 1.05 1.18 -5.58
N ALA A 251 0.71 2.02 -6.54
CA ALA A 251 -0.66 2.42 -6.79
C ALA A 251 -1.55 1.22 -7.19
N GLU A 252 -1.07 0.35 -8.09
CA GLU A 252 -1.79 -0.86 -8.49
C GLU A 252 -2.01 -1.81 -7.31
N THR A 253 -0.98 -2.02 -6.49
CA THR A 253 -1.10 -2.85 -5.28
C THR A 253 -2.14 -2.29 -4.33
N GLY A 254 -2.08 -0.99 -4.02
CA GLY A 254 -3.08 -0.32 -3.21
C GLY A 254 -4.48 -0.52 -3.78
N MET A 255 -4.66 -0.27 -5.08
CA MET A 255 -5.94 -0.44 -5.75
C MET A 255 -6.49 -1.86 -5.57
N MET A 256 -5.68 -2.87 -5.85
CA MET A 256 -6.14 -4.26 -5.79
C MET A 256 -6.48 -4.73 -4.37
N LEU A 257 -5.67 -4.36 -3.38
CA LEU A 257 -5.88 -4.76 -1.98
C LEU A 257 -7.07 -4.02 -1.34
N TYR A 258 -7.22 -2.71 -1.57
CA TYR A 258 -8.38 -1.96 -1.08
C TYR A 258 -9.68 -2.37 -1.78
N ARG A 259 -9.62 -2.59 -3.09
CA ARG A 259 -10.76 -3.11 -3.85
C ARG A 259 -11.22 -4.45 -3.32
N LYS A 260 -10.29 -5.37 -3.02
CA LYS A 260 -10.61 -6.67 -2.40
C LYS A 260 -11.32 -6.48 -1.07
N ARG A 261 -10.75 -5.64 -0.21
CA ARG A 261 -11.31 -5.35 1.12
C ARG A 261 -12.74 -4.83 1.01
N ARG A 262 -13.00 -3.86 0.14
CA ARG A 262 -14.36 -3.29 -0.05
C ARG A 262 -15.35 -4.30 -0.64
N ILE A 263 -14.91 -5.12 -1.60
CA ILE A 263 -15.76 -6.18 -2.18
C ILE A 263 -16.17 -7.20 -1.12
N ILE A 264 -15.23 -7.66 -0.29
CA ILE A 264 -15.51 -8.63 0.79
C ILE A 264 -16.48 -8.02 1.81
N GLU A 265 -16.26 -6.77 2.22
CA GLU A 265 -17.17 -6.06 3.12
C GLU A 265 -18.60 -5.98 2.56
N ARG A 266 -18.76 -5.67 1.27
CA ARG A 266 -20.07 -5.63 0.61
C ARG A 266 -20.74 -6.99 0.53
N ILE A 267 -19.99 -8.04 0.17
CA ILE A 267 -20.52 -9.40 0.15
C ILE A 267 -21.04 -9.78 1.55
N ASN A 268 -20.25 -9.56 2.59
CA ASN A 268 -20.64 -9.85 3.98
C ASN A 268 -21.87 -9.04 4.42
N GLN A 269 -22.02 -7.79 3.97
CA GLN A 269 -23.20 -6.97 4.24
C GLN A 269 -24.45 -7.54 3.56
N LEU A 270 -24.34 -7.95 2.29
CA LEU A 270 -25.45 -8.56 1.55
C LEU A 270 -25.89 -9.88 2.18
N GLU A 271 -24.94 -10.72 2.61
CA GLU A 271 -25.23 -12.00 3.28
C GLU A 271 -25.95 -11.78 4.62
N LYS A 272 -25.56 -10.77 5.40
CA LYS A 272 -26.25 -10.39 6.65
C LYS A 272 -27.66 -9.87 6.45
N LEU A 273 -27.95 -9.24 5.31
CA LEU A 273 -29.29 -8.74 4.98
C LEU A 273 -30.23 -9.86 4.49
N GLN A 274 -29.68 -11.01 4.10
CA GLN A 274 -30.41 -12.18 3.62
C GLN A 274 -30.64 -13.24 4.70
N ALA A 275 -29.95 -13.14 5.84
CA ALA A 275 -30.08 -14.00 7.01
C ALA A 275 -31.12 -13.44 8.00
#